data_AF-A0A1S2QAP9-F1
#
_entry.id   AF-A0A1S2QAP9-F1
#
_cell.length_a   1.000
_cell.length_b   1.000
_cell.length_c   1.000
_cell.angle_alpha   90.00
_cell.angle_beta   90.00
_cell.angle_gamma   90.00
#
_symmetry.space_group_name_H-M   'P 1'
#
loop_
_entity.id
_entity.type
_entity.pdbx_description
1 polymer ?
#
loop_
_entity_poly.entity_id
_entity_poly.type
_entity_poly.pdbx_seq_one_letter_code
_entity_poly.pdbx_strand_id
1 'polypeptide(L)'
;MNEQRTADGAGSRKLPARLAAHPSVRAVLASRANAAPAPPPAVIDAEWLRALCLEAGADDAAAVSLDHPDLAGERDHVLAALPGTRALVSLMVRMNRDNTRSPARSVANQEFHQTDEQVNAAARRVVRALEDAGHRALNPSAGFPQEMERFPGRIWVVAHKTVAVAAGLGVMGLHRNVIHPRFGNFVLLATVLVDAPVSAYGRPLDYSPCVDCKLCVAACPIGAIGKDGSFDALACTTHNYREFMSGFTDWVQTVADSADAADFRSRVTDPENASMWQSLAFKPSYKSGYCLAVCPAGEDVLGPYLDDRKAYLETVLRPLQDKTETLYVLPGSDAQRYAERRFPHKPVKEVSGGWRPPAVRRPVERPADEERPGSPGPG
;
A
#
# COMPACT_ATOMS: atom_id res chain seq x y z
N MET A 1 42.09 26.22 -38.16
CA MET A 1 42.55 27.26 -37.21
C MET A 1 41.35 27.64 -36.38
N ASN A 2 41.07 26.82 -35.36
CA ASN A 2 41.58 26.95 -33.98
C ASN A 2 40.59 27.78 -33.17
N GLU A 3 40.10 27.40 -31.99
CA GLU A 3 40.43 26.28 -31.11
C GLU A 3 39.28 26.11 -30.11
N GLN A 4 38.96 24.85 -29.83
CA GLN A 4 38.63 24.30 -28.51
C GLN A 4 37.80 25.16 -27.55
N ARG A 5 36.51 24.80 -27.44
CA ARG A 5 35.82 24.79 -26.14
C ARG A 5 36.48 23.73 -25.26
N THR A 6 37.48 24.13 -24.49
CA THR A 6 38.05 23.31 -23.43
C THR A 6 36.99 23.12 -22.34
N ALA A 7 36.72 21.85 -22.05
CA ALA A 7 36.24 21.42 -20.76
C ALA A 7 37.25 21.86 -19.69
N ASP A 8 36.82 22.65 -18.71
CA ASP A 8 37.41 22.71 -17.37
C ASP A 8 36.60 23.64 -16.46
N GLY A 9 36.43 23.22 -15.21
CA GLY A 9 36.01 24.10 -14.12
C GLY A 9 34.76 23.65 -13.38
N ALA A 10 34.90 22.62 -12.53
CA ALA A 10 34.10 22.52 -11.32
C ALA A 10 34.37 23.76 -10.44
N GLY A 11 33.70 24.87 -10.75
CA GLY A 11 33.86 26.13 -10.04
C GLY A 11 33.38 25.98 -8.60
N SER A 12 34.30 26.10 -7.65
CA SER A 12 34.00 26.31 -6.24
C SER A 12 33.10 27.55 -6.11
N ARG A 13 31.80 27.32 -6.03
CA ARG A 13 30.81 28.39 -5.92
C ARG A 13 31.00 29.05 -4.56
N LYS A 14 31.54 30.28 -4.52
CA LYS A 14 31.76 31.03 -3.28
C LYS A 14 30.45 31.10 -2.49
N LEU A 15 30.45 30.52 -1.29
CA LEU A 15 29.29 30.55 -0.40
C LEU A 15 29.02 32.00 0.05
N PRO A 16 27.75 32.38 0.25
CA PRO A 16 27.42 33.68 0.84
C PRO A 16 28.15 33.88 2.17
N ALA A 17 28.65 35.09 2.44
CA ALA A 17 29.51 35.38 3.59
C ALA A 17 28.90 34.93 4.94
N ARG A 18 27.59 35.14 5.12
CA ARG A 18 26.87 34.68 6.32
C ARG A 18 26.89 33.15 6.48
N LEU A 19 26.75 32.42 5.37
CA LEU A 19 26.78 30.95 5.38
C LEU A 19 28.21 30.43 5.59
N ALA A 20 29.19 31.04 4.92
CA ALA A 20 30.61 30.69 5.07
C ALA A 20 31.12 30.89 6.51
N ALA A 21 30.58 31.89 7.24
CA ALA A 21 30.94 32.17 8.62
C ALA A 21 30.32 31.19 9.63
N HIS A 22 29.29 30.41 9.25
CA HIS A 22 28.58 29.52 10.16
C HIS A 22 29.50 28.39 10.68
N PRO A 23 29.54 28.11 12.00
CA PRO A 23 30.44 27.10 12.57
C PRO A 23 30.34 25.71 11.92
N SER A 24 29.13 25.21 11.69
CA SER A 24 28.93 23.91 11.04
C SER A 24 29.41 23.88 9.58
N VAL A 25 29.29 24.99 8.85
CA VAL A 25 29.77 25.08 7.46
C VAL A 25 31.30 25.02 7.45
N ARG A 26 31.95 25.75 8.36
CA ARG A 26 33.41 25.69 8.52
C ARG A 26 33.89 24.30 8.91
N ALA A 27 33.18 23.62 9.82
CA ALA A 27 33.49 22.24 10.21
C ALA A 27 33.40 21.27 9.03
N VAL A 28 32.35 21.36 8.21
CA VAL A 28 32.20 20.53 7.00
C VAL A 28 33.28 20.81 5.97
N LEU A 29 33.58 22.09 5.70
CA LEU A 29 34.62 22.48 4.75
C LEU A 29 36.01 22.00 5.21
N ALA A 30 36.31 22.11 6.52
CA ALA A 30 37.55 21.62 7.11
C ALA A 30 37.64 20.08 7.03
N SER A 31 36.56 19.37 7.34
CA SER A 31 36.50 17.91 7.22
C SER A 31 36.75 17.46 5.78
N ARG A 32 36.11 18.09 4.79
CA ARG A 32 36.32 17.79 3.36
C ARG A 32 37.74 18.10 2.87
N ALA A 33 38.38 19.13 3.43
CA ALA A 33 39.77 19.46 3.11
C ALA A 33 40.77 18.43 3.70
N ASN A 34 40.44 17.85 4.86
CA ASN A 34 41.31 16.90 5.57
C ASN A 34 41.09 15.43 5.17
N ALA A 35 39.89 15.10 4.71
CA ALA A 35 39.52 13.80 4.18
C ALA A 35 38.50 14.05 3.08
N ALA A 36 38.91 14.01 1.81
CA ALA A 36 37.93 13.93 0.73
C ALA A 36 37.34 12.51 0.79
N PRO A 37 36.10 12.31 1.28
CA PRO A 37 35.50 10.98 1.20
C PRO A 37 35.46 10.58 -0.27
N ALA A 38 35.82 9.33 -0.56
CA ALA A 38 35.59 8.78 -1.88
C ALA A 38 34.10 8.98 -2.21
N PRO A 39 33.76 9.45 -3.43
CA PRO A 39 32.37 9.53 -3.81
C PRO A 39 31.74 8.14 -3.67
N PRO A 40 30.45 8.05 -3.28
CA PRO A 40 29.76 6.77 -3.25
C PRO A 40 29.88 6.10 -4.62
N PRO A 41 29.98 4.76 -4.68
CA PRO A 41 30.05 4.06 -5.93
C PRO A 41 28.84 4.46 -6.80
N ALA A 42 29.06 4.75 -8.08
CA ALA A 42 27.98 5.20 -8.97
C ALA A 42 26.89 4.12 -9.20
N VAL A 43 27.20 2.87 -8.89
CA VAL A 43 26.33 1.70 -9.03
C VAL A 43 26.38 0.93 -7.71
N ILE A 44 25.21 0.62 -7.16
CA ILE A 44 25.08 -0.21 -5.97
C ILE A 44 25.27 -1.68 -6.36
N ASP A 45 26.09 -2.42 -5.62
CA ASP A 45 26.22 -3.85 -5.84
C ASP A 45 24.94 -4.60 -5.41
N ALA A 46 24.39 -5.44 -6.29
CA ALA A 46 23.14 -6.14 -6.08
C ALA A 46 23.21 -7.19 -4.97
N GLU A 47 24.34 -7.90 -4.86
CA GLU A 47 24.52 -8.93 -3.83
C GLU A 47 24.61 -8.28 -2.45
N TRP A 48 25.40 -7.22 -2.33
CA TRP A 48 25.47 -6.41 -1.11
C TRP A 48 24.11 -5.84 -0.73
N LEU A 49 23.38 -5.24 -1.68
CA LEU A 49 22.06 -4.66 -1.42
C LEU A 49 21.08 -5.72 -0.94
N ARG A 50 21.08 -6.90 -1.56
CA ARG A 50 20.21 -8.00 -1.14
C ARG A 50 20.60 -8.50 0.26
N ALA A 51 21.88 -8.70 0.54
CA ALA A 51 22.36 -9.09 1.87
C ALA A 51 21.93 -8.08 2.94
N LEU A 52 22.12 -6.77 2.67
CA LEU A 52 21.66 -5.68 3.53
C LEU A 52 20.16 -5.77 3.81
N CYS A 53 19.33 -6.04 2.79
CA CYS A 53 17.88 -6.15 2.97
C CYS A 53 17.50 -7.34 3.86
N LEU A 54 18.17 -8.49 3.69
CA LEU A 54 17.94 -9.68 4.52
C LEU A 54 18.40 -9.47 5.96
N GLU A 55 19.58 -8.89 6.17
CA GLU A 55 20.09 -8.52 7.50
C GLU A 55 19.19 -7.49 8.19
N ALA A 56 18.59 -6.59 7.40
CA ALA A 56 17.61 -5.64 7.88
C ALA A 56 16.26 -6.29 8.21
N GLY A 57 16.05 -7.59 7.98
CA GLY A 57 14.87 -8.34 8.39
C GLY A 57 13.83 -8.58 7.29
N ALA A 58 14.18 -8.38 6.02
CA ALA A 58 13.36 -8.92 4.92
C ALA A 58 13.58 -10.43 4.77
N ASP A 59 12.55 -11.17 4.39
CA ASP A 59 12.65 -12.59 4.02
C ASP A 59 13.08 -12.76 2.55
N ASP A 60 12.77 -11.77 1.70
CA ASP A 60 13.33 -11.65 0.35
C ASP A 60 13.37 -10.19 -0.10
N ALA A 61 14.25 -9.90 -1.07
CA ALA A 61 14.39 -8.59 -1.65
C ALA A 61 14.95 -8.65 -3.07
N ALA A 62 14.49 -7.74 -3.92
CA ALA A 62 15.00 -7.57 -5.26
C ALA A 62 14.86 -6.12 -5.72
N ALA A 63 15.83 -5.65 -6.50
CA ALA A 63 15.78 -4.33 -7.12
C ALA A 63 15.19 -4.41 -8.54
N VAL A 64 14.53 -3.34 -8.95
CA VAL A 64 14.07 -3.11 -10.31
C VAL A 64 14.38 -1.69 -10.75
N SER A 65 14.71 -1.49 -12.03
CA SER A 65 14.93 -0.16 -12.59
C SER A 65 13.63 0.65 -12.57
N LEU A 66 13.70 1.94 -12.27
CA LEU A 66 12.56 2.85 -12.41
C LEU A 66 12.11 2.99 -13.88
N ASP A 67 12.99 2.69 -14.83
CA ASP A 67 12.69 2.70 -16.26
C ASP A 67 12.01 1.40 -16.74
N HIS A 68 11.70 0.45 -15.85
CA HIS A 68 10.96 -0.76 -16.22
C HIS A 68 9.58 -0.42 -16.79
N PRO A 69 9.15 -1.00 -17.93
CA PRO A 69 7.93 -0.59 -18.62
C PRO A 69 6.67 -0.72 -17.75
N ASP A 70 6.57 -1.79 -16.95
CA ASP A 70 5.43 -2.00 -16.04
C ASP A 70 5.33 -0.98 -14.91
N LEU A 71 6.36 -0.13 -14.72
CA LEU A 71 6.41 0.91 -13.71
C LEU A 71 6.23 2.32 -14.30
N ALA A 72 5.86 2.44 -15.58
CA ALA A 72 5.65 3.74 -16.22
C ALA A 72 4.65 4.62 -15.44
N GLY A 73 3.58 4.03 -14.91
CA GLY A 73 2.58 4.74 -14.09
C GLY A 73 3.06 5.15 -12.69
N GLU A 74 4.24 4.70 -12.27
CA GLU A 74 4.82 5.00 -10.95
C GLU A 74 5.87 6.11 -11.02
N ARG A 75 6.47 6.31 -12.20
CA ARG A 75 7.66 7.17 -12.39
C ARG A 75 7.50 8.57 -11.81
N ASP A 76 6.45 9.29 -12.21
CA ASP A 76 6.29 10.69 -11.83
C ASP A 76 6.05 10.84 -10.33
N HIS A 77 5.33 9.89 -9.72
CA HIS A 77 5.07 9.88 -8.28
C HIS A 77 6.34 9.57 -7.48
N VAL A 78 7.13 8.60 -7.94
CA VAL A 78 8.43 8.25 -7.35
C VAL A 78 9.41 9.42 -7.44
N LEU A 79 9.51 10.08 -8.60
CA LEU A 79 10.42 11.21 -8.79
C LEU A 79 9.96 12.47 -8.05
N ALA A 80 8.65 12.64 -7.84
CA ALA A 80 8.12 13.69 -6.98
C ALA A 80 8.51 13.47 -5.50
N ALA A 81 8.51 12.22 -5.04
CA ALA A 81 8.90 11.87 -3.66
C ALA A 81 10.41 11.93 -3.44
N LEU A 82 11.21 11.36 -4.35
CA LEU A 82 12.67 11.41 -4.32
C LEU A 82 13.23 11.75 -5.72
N PRO A 83 13.50 13.04 -5.99
CA PRO A 83 14.09 13.46 -7.26
C PRO A 83 15.44 12.79 -7.48
N GLY A 84 15.61 12.17 -8.65
CA GLY A 84 16.84 11.46 -9.02
C GLY A 84 16.79 9.95 -8.78
N THR A 85 15.68 9.39 -8.28
CA THR A 85 15.49 7.94 -8.15
C THR A 85 15.80 7.21 -9.46
N ARG A 86 16.59 6.14 -9.38
CA ARG A 86 17.00 5.28 -10.51
C ARG A 86 16.53 3.84 -10.34
N ALA A 87 16.45 3.36 -9.10
CA ALA A 87 16.00 2.00 -8.80
C ALA A 87 14.99 1.99 -7.65
N LEU A 88 14.15 0.96 -7.66
CA LEU A 88 13.23 0.62 -6.59
C LEU A 88 13.63 -0.73 -6.02
N VAL A 89 13.81 -0.82 -4.71
CA VAL A 89 14.17 -2.05 -4.00
C VAL A 89 12.91 -2.56 -3.30
N SER A 90 12.35 -3.65 -3.81
CA SER A 90 11.22 -4.31 -3.18
C SER A 90 11.70 -5.16 -2.02
N LEU A 91 11.04 -5.02 -0.87
CA LEU A 91 11.25 -5.82 0.33
C LEU A 91 10.01 -6.66 0.58
N MET A 92 10.20 -7.87 1.07
CA MET A 92 9.13 -8.80 1.42
C MET A 92 9.38 -9.38 2.81
N VAL A 93 8.34 -9.39 3.66
CA VAL A 93 8.37 -10.04 4.99
C VAL A 93 7.18 -10.98 5.09
N ARG A 94 7.40 -12.18 5.62
CA ARG A 94 6.40 -13.22 5.77
C ARG A 94 5.50 -12.99 6.98
N MET A 95 4.25 -13.41 6.83
CA MET A 95 3.28 -13.53 7.91
C MET A 95 3.20 -14.96 8.42
N ASN A 96 2.87 -15.11 9.70
CA ASN A 96 2.49 -16.39 10.31
C ASN A 96 1.15 -16.86 9.74
N ARG A 97 1.23 -17.89 8.90
CA ARG A 97 0.12 -18.39 8.08
C ARG A 97 -1.12 -18.75 8.88
N ASP A 98 -0.96 -19.42 10.02
CA ASP A 98 -2.10 -19.86 10.83
C ASP A 98 -2.76 -18.71 11.59
N ASN A 99 -2.00 -17.66 11.94
CA ASN A 99 -2.59 -16.42 12.45
C ASN A 99 -3.51 -15.80 11.39
N THR A 100 -3.05 -15.76 10.14
CA THR A 100 -3.84 -15.22 9.03
C THR A 100 -5.02 -16.11 8.60
N ARG A 101 -4.91 -17.43 8.80
CA ARG A 101 -6.00 -18.40 8.56
C ARG A 101 -7.08 -18.42 9.63
N SER A 102 -6.77 -17.87 10.80
CA SER A 102 -7.68 -17.89 11.93
C SER A 102 -9.01 -17.19 11.60
N PRO A 103 -10.18 -17.79 11.93
CA PRO A 103 -11.46 -17.09 11.84
C PRO A 103 -11.58 -15.94 12.86
N ALA A 104 -10.72 -15.96 13.90
CA ALA A 104 -10.62 -14.89 14.88
C ALA A 104 -9.95 -13.66 14.26
N ARG A 105 -10.75 -12.63 13.97
CA ARG A 105 -10.30 -11.39 13.31
C ARG A 105 -9.17 -10.69 14.07
N SER A 106 -9.18 -10.74 15.40
CA SER A 106 -8.13 -10.13 16.22
C SER A 106 -6.76 -10.75 15.94
N VAL A 107 -6.68 -12.08 15.83
CA VAL A 107 -5.43 -12.80 15.56
C VAL A 107 -4.88 -12.43 14.18
N ALA A 108 -5.74 -12.48 13.14
CA ALA A 108 -5.32 -12.13 11.79
C ALA A 108 -4.90 -10.65 11.69
N ASN A 109 -5.64 -9.72 12.30
CA ASN A 109 -5.28 -8.29 12.27
C ASN A 109 -3.99 -7.99 13.02
N GLN A 110 -3.77 -8.61 14.18
CA GLN A 110 -2.52 -8.47 14.91
C GLN A 110 -1.33 -8.94 14.07
N GLU A 111 -1.47 -10.05 13.34
CA GLU A 111 -0.44 -10.49 12.41
C GLU A 111 -0.14 -9.44 11.33
N PHE A 112 -1.17 -8.93 10.64
CA PHE A 112 -0.98 -7.86 9.66
C PHE A 112 -0.28 -6.63 10.26
N HIS A 113 -0.68 -6.21 11.47
CA HIS A 113 -0.12 -5.04 12.13
C HIS A 113 1.34 -5.23 12.54
N GLN A 114 1.71 -6.41 13.01
CA GLN A 114 3.09 -6.72 13.42
C GLN A 114 4.00 -6.87 12.21
N THR A 115 3.56 -7.56 11.16
CA THR A 115 4.35 -7.71 9.93
C THR A 115 4.51 -6.36 9.22
N ASP A 116 3.51 -5.48 9.26
CA ASP A 116 3.61 -4.12 8.72
C ASP A 116 4.68 -3.29 9.47
N GLU A 117 4.73 -3.38 10.80
CA GLU A 117 5.80 -2.76 11.59
C GLU A 117 7.18 -3.33 11.23
N GLN A 118 7.29 -4.65 11.06
CA GLN A 118 8.55 -5.32 10.74
C GLN A 118 9.09 -4.91 9.36
N VAL A 119 8.23 -4.89 8.33
CA VAL A 119 8.66 -4.51 6.98
C VAL A 119 9.01 -3.03 6.89
N ASN A 120 8.29 -2.16 7.62
CA ASN A 120 8.64 -0.74 7.73
C ASN A 120 9.97 -0.54 8.48
N ALA A 121 10.21 -1.29 9.56
CA ALA A 121 11.47 -1.25 10.29
C ALA A 121 12.66 -1.73 9.42
N ALA A 122 12.45 -2.78 8.62
CA ALA A 122 13.44 -3.24 7.64
C ALA A 122 13.74 -2.17 6.60
N ALA A 123 12.72 -1.58 5.98
CA ALA A 123 12.89 -0.51 4.99
C ALA A 123 13.65 0.69 5.55
N ARG A 124 13.33 1.10 6.80
CA ARG A 124 14.04 2.18 7.50
C ARG A 124 15.52 1.86 7.73
N ARG A 125 15.86 0.62 8.12
CA ARG A 125 17.25 0.18 8.29
C ARG A 125 18.01 0.19 6.97
N VAL A 126 17.39 -0.29 5.90
CA VAL A 126 17.97 -0.28 4.54
C VAL A 126 18.24 1.16 4.07
N VAL A 127 17.28 2.07 4.22
CA VAL A 127 17.47 3.49 3.88
C VAL A 127 18.64 4.09 4.65
N ARG A 128 18.72 3.84 5.96
CA ARG A 128 19.81 4.37 6.78
C ARG A 128 21.18 3.88 6.30
N ALA A 129 21.30 2.60 6.00
CA ALA A 129 22.55 2.01 5.51
C ALA A 129 22.93 2.53 4.11
N LEU A 130 21.95 2.76 3.23
CA LEU A 130 22.17 3.39 1.93
C LEU A 130 22.66 4.85 2.06
N GLU A 131 22.08 5.61 3.00
CA GLU A 131 22.51 6.97 3.31
C GLU A 131 23.94 7.00 3.89
N ASP A 132 24.25 6.10 4.82
CA ASP A 132 25.59 5.97 5.39
C ASP A 132 26.61 5.52 4.32
N ALA A 133 26.18 4.79 3.28
CA ALA A 133 26.96 4.47 2.08
C ALA A 133 27.03 5.61 1.04
N GLY A 134 26.38 6.75 1.31
CA GLY A 134 26.43 7.96 0.49
C GLY A 134 25.35 8.09 -0.59
N HIS A 135 24.37 7.19 -0.62
CA HIS A 135 23.24 7.25 -1.57
C HIS A 135 22.06 8.00 -0.98
N ARG A 136 21.25 8.65 -1.81
CA ARG A 136 19.95 9.17 -1.35
C ARG A 136 18.92 8.05 -1.46
N ALA A 137 18.26 7.77 -0.36
CA ALA A 137 17.21 6.77 -0.31
C ALA A 137 15.99 7.27 0.44
N LEU A 138 14.82 6.70 0.13
CA LEU A 138 13.56 7.02 0.79
C LEU A 138 12.69 5.76 0.88
N ASN A 139 12.01 5.53 2.00
CA ASN A 139 11.00 4.48 2.13
C ASN A 139 9.62 5.10 2.45
N PRO A 140 8.62 5.04 1.54
CA PRO A 140 7.24 5.28 1.95
C PRO A 140 6.74 4.14 2.85
N SER A 141 5.62 4.40 3.55
CA SER A 141 5.02 3.36 4.41
C SER A 141 4.49 2.20 3.57
N ALA A 142 4.71 0.96 4.04
CA ALA A 142 4.13 -0.25 3.47
C ALA A 142 2.59 -0.24 3.42
N GLY A 143 2.00 0.42 4.41
CA GLY A 143 0.56 0.65 4.55
C GLY A 143 0.29 2.12 4.87
N PHE A 144 0.09 2.44 6.14
CA PHE A 144 -0.18 3.80 6.65
C PHE A 144 1.01 4.35 7.44
N PRO A 145 1.23 5.68 7.52
CA PRO A 145 0.43 6.76 6.94
C PRO A 145 0.59 6.89 5.42
N GLN A 146 -0.38 7.56 4.79
CA GLN A 146 -0.40 7.89 3.36
C GLN A 146 -0.88 9.34 3.16
N GLU A 147 -0.86 9.83 1.91
CA GLU A 147 -1.19 11.19 1.51
C GLU A 147 -2.73 11.41 1.53
N MET A 148 -3.30 11.52 2.73
CA MET A 148 -4.75 11.57 2.94
C MET A 148 -5.44 12.76 2.28
N GLU A 149 -4.72 13.85 2.01
CA GLU A 149 -5.25 15.00 1.27
C GLU A 149 -5.64 14.67 -0.17
N ARG A 150 -5.17 13.53 -0.70
CA ARG A 150 -5.47 13.05 -2.06
C ARG A 150 -6.63 12.06 -2.09
N PHE A 151 -7.19 11.67 -0.95
CA PHE A 151 -8.33 10.76 -0.87
C PHE A 151 -9.57 11.40 -1.54
N PRO A 152 -10.33 10.68 -2.39
CA PRO A 152 -10.33 9.22 -2.63
C PRO A 152 -9.41 8.76 -3.78
N GLY A 153 -8.55 9.62 -4.31
CA GLY A 153 -7.61 9.31 -5.39
C GLY A 153 -6.39 8.50 -4.91
N ARG A 154 -5.24 8.74 -5.57
CA ARG A 154 -3.98 8.06 -5.28
C ARG A 154 -3.32 8.66 -4.03
N ILE A 155 -3.55 8.01 -2.89
CA ILE A 155 -2.98 8.40 -1.59
C ILE A 155 -1.59 7.80 -1.32
N TRP A 156 -1.18 6.75 -2.03
CA TRP A 156 0.13 6.11 -1.86
C TRP A 156 1.20 6.73 -2.77
N VAL A 157 2.45 6.71 -2.30
CA VAL A 157 3.63 7.17 -3.06
C VAL A 157 3.94 6.20 -4.20
N VAL A 158 4.04 4.90 -3.88
CA VAL A 158 4.43 3.84 -4.82
C VAL A 158 3.56 2.60 -4.62
N ALA A 159 3.19 1.94 -5.71
CA ALA A 159 2.41 0.72 -5.68
C ALA A 159 3.30 -0.50 -5.39
N HIS A 160 3.48 -0.84 -4.11
CA HIS A 160 4.38 -1.93 -3.69
C HIS A 160 4.19 -3.26 -4.44
N LYS A 161 2.94 -3.61 -4.78
CA LYS A 161 2.64 -4.85 -5.50
C LYS A 161 3.18 -4.86 -6.94
N THR A 162 3.13 -3.72 -7.66
CA THR A 162 3.64 -3.66 -9.04
C THR A 162 5.16 -3.70 -9.05
N VAL A 163 5.80 -3.03 -8.08
CA VAL A 163 7.25 -3.09 -7.88
C VAL A 163 7.70 -4.51 -7.57
N ALA A 164 7.03 -5.22 -6.66
CA ALA A 164 7.38 -6.60 -6.31
C ALA A 164 7.28 -7.55 -7.52
N VAL A 165 6.24 -7.40 -8.35
CA VAL A 165 6.08 -8.20 -9.58
C VAL A 165 7.19 -7.88 -10.59
N ALA A 166 7.44 -6.59 -10.86
CA ALA A 166 8.47 -6.17 -11.80
C ALA A 166 9.88 -6.57 -11.34
N ALA A 167 10.13 -6.58 -10.03
CA ALA A 167 11.37 -7.05 -9.42
C ALA A 167 11.50 -8.58 -9.35
N GLY A 168 10.47 -9.34 -9.77
CA GLY A 168 10.53 -10.81 -9.81
C GLY A 168 10.22 -11.52 -8.49
N LEU A 169 9.68 -10.82 -7.48
CA LEU A 169 9.33 -11.42 -6.18
C LEU A 169 7.98 -12.14 -6.19
N GLY A 170 7.25 -12.16 -7.32
CA GLY A 170 6.00 -12.91 -7.40
C GLY A 170 5.12 -12.48 -8.57
N VAL A 171 3.93 -13.09 -8.63
CA VAL A 171 2.90 -12.77 -9.61
C VAL A 171 1.61 -12.39 -8.90
N MET A 172 0.85 -11.46 -9.49
CA MET A 172 -0.48 -11.10 -9.01
C MET A 172 -1.43 -12.29 -9.15
N GLY A 173 -1.91 -12.83 -8.02
CA GLY A 173 -2.91 -13.89 -8.02
C GLY A 173 -4.32 -13.41 -8.38
N LEU A 174 -5.25 -14.36 -8.54
CA LEU A 174 -6.67 -14.08 -8.81
C LEU A 174 -7.30 -13.15 -7.76
N HIS A 175 -6.84 -13.25 -6.51
CA HIS A 175 -7.27 -12.42 -5.38
C HIS A 175 -6.58 -11.05 -5.29
N ARG A 176 -5.81 -10.64 -6.31
CA ARG A 176 -5.10 -9.35 -6.37
C ARG A 176 -4.04 -9.13 -5.27
N ASN A 177 -3.46 -10.21 -4.73
CA ASN A 177 -2.25 -10.13 -3.91
C ASN A 177 -1.10 -10.80 -4.66
N VAL A 178 0.12 -10.34 -4.41
CA VAL A 178 1.33 -10.95 -4.96
C VAL A 178 1.52 -12.32 -4.31
N ILE A 179 1.81 -13.33 -5.12
CA ILE A 179 2.12 -14.68 -4.68
C ILE A 179 3.61 -14.90 -4.93
N HIS A 180 4.38 -15.03 -3.86
CA HIS A 180 5.79 -15.42 -3.90
C HIS A 180 5.90 -16.93 -4.22
N PRO A 181 6.86 -17.35 -5.07
CA PRO A 181 7.12 -18.76 -5.39
C PRO A 181 7.18 -19.69 -4.19
N ARG A 182 7.89 -19.25 -3.14
CA ARG A 182 8.11 -20.05 -1.93
C ARG A 182 7.08 -19.79 -0.84
N PHE A 183 6.79 -18.52 -0.59
CA PHE A 183 6.06 -18.10 0.62
C PHE A 183 4.55 -17.96 0.39
N GLY A 184 4.11 -18.08 -0.86
CA GLY A 184 2.74 -17.81 -1.22
C GLY A 184 2.40 -16.34 -1.10
N ASN A 185 1.15 -16.03 -0.76
CA ASN A 185 0.67 -14.66 -0.56
C ASN A 185 0.71 -14.20 0.90
N PHE A 186 1.28 -14.99 1.81
CA PHE A 186 1.40 -14.67 3.23
C PHE A 186 2.58 -13.72 3.48
N VAL A 187 2.56 -12.59 2.79
CA VAL A 187 3.66 -11.63 2.75
C VAL A 187 3.14 -10.20 2.75
N LEU A 188 3.89 -9.30 3.39
CA LEU A 188 3.73 -7.85 3.22
C LEU A 188 4.95 -7.28 2.51
N LEU A 189 4.73 -6.14 1.86
CA LEU A 189 5.68 -5.54 0.93
C LEU A 189 6.02 -4.12 1.39
N ALA A 190 7.27 -3.73 1.20
CA ALA A 190 7.68 -2.33 1.19
C ALA A 190 8.57 -2.06 -0.02
N THR A 191 8.83 -0.79 -0.28
CA THR A 191 9.71 -0.37 -1.36
C THR A 191 10.65 0.72 -0.86
N VAL A 192 11.94 0.59 -1.16
CA VAL A 192 12.93 1.65 -0.98
C VAL A 192 13.23 2.26 -2.35
N LEU A 193 13.14 3.58 -2.44
CA LEU A 193 13.54 4.38 -3.61
C LEU A 193 15.02 4.74 -3.42
N VAL A 194 15.85 4.61 -4.45
CA VAL A 194 17.27 4.98 -4.37
C VAL A 194 17.74 5.72 -5.63
N ASP A 195 18.60 6.72 -5.45
CA ASP A 195 19.09 7.61 -6.51
C ASP A 195 20.24 7.05 -7.36
N ALA A 196 20.59 5.78 -7.15
CA ALA A 196 21.64 5.09 -7.87
C ALA A 196 21.10 3.83 -8.59
N PRO A 197 21.66 3.49 -9.77
CA PRO A 197 21.42 2.19 -10.39
C PRO A 197 21.99 1.05 -9.54
N VAL A 198 21.50 -0.16 -9.79
CA VAL A 198 21.97 -1.41 -9.14
C VAL A 198 22.65 -2.27 -10.20
N SER A 199 23.71 -2.99 -9.84
CA SER A 199 24.54 -3.78 -10.78
C SER A 199 23.76 -4.91 -11.47
N ALA A 200 22.69 -5.40 -10.83
CA ALA A 200 21.74 -6.34 -11.39
C ALA A 200 20.32 -6.05 -10.90
N TYR A 201 19.34 -6.32 -11.75
CA TYR A 201 17.92 -6.20 -11.43
C TYR A 201 17.25 -7.58 -11.48
N GLY A 202 16.23 -7.74 -10.66
CA GLY A 202 15.32 -8.87 -10.74
C GLY A 202 14.54 -8.87 -12.06
N ARG A 203 13.95 -10.02 -12.39
CA ARG A 203 13.16 -10.20 -13.61
C ARG A 203 11.81 -10.80 -13.24
N PRO A 204 10.71 -10.36 -13.88
CA PRO A 204 9.41 -10.98 -13.68
C PRO A 204 9.50 -12.49 -13.85
N LEU A 205 8.75 -13.22 -13.03
CA LEU A 205 8.66 -14.67 -13.13
C LEU A 205 8.05 -15.07 -14.47
N ASP A 206 8.55 -16.16 -15.05
CA ASP A 206 8.06 -16.74 -16.30
C ASP A 206 6.87 -17.69 -16.09
N TYR A 207 6.43 -17.87 -14.86
CA TYR A 207 5.27 -18.69 -14.48
C TYR A 207 4.44 -18.02 -13.37
N SER A 208 3.18 -18.45 -13.22
CA SER A 208 2.34 -18.05 -12.10
C SER A 208 2.43 -19.09 -10.97
N PRO A 209 2.75 -18.70 -9.73
CA PRO A 209 2.65 -19.60 -8.57
C PRO A 209 1.20 -19.96 -8.21
N CYS A 210 0.20 -19.30 -8.80
CA CYS A 210 -1.21 -19.63 -8.61
C CYS A 210 -1.53 -21.00 -9.22
N VAL A 211 -2.08 -21.91 -8.42
CA VAL A 211 -2.45 -23.28 -8.83
C VAL A 211 -3.90 -23.42 -9.32
N ASP A 212 -4.51 -22.30 -9.71
CA ASP A 212 -5.90 -22.18 -10.21
C ASP A 212 -6.99 -22.88 -9.36
N CYS A 213 -6.78 -23.01 -8.05
CA CYS A 213 -7.70 -23.72 -7.15
C CYS A 213 -9.08 -23.06 -6.95
N LYS A 214 -9.23 -21.78 -7.32
CA LYS A 214 -10.42 -20.92 -7.08
C LYS A 214 -10.90 -20.83 -5.62
N LEU A 215 -10.07 -21.20 -4.63
CA LEU A 215 -10.45 -21.11 -3.22
C LEU A 215 -10.71 -19.67 -2.76
N CYS A 216 -9.94 -18.71 -3.29
CA CYS A 216 -10.15 -17.29 -3.00
C CYS A 216 -11.53 -16.79 -3.46
N VAL A 217 -12.05 -17.30 -4.58
CA VAL A 217 -13.41 -17.02 -5.06
C VAL A 217 -14.43 -17.64 -4.11
N ALA A 218 -14.24 -18.91 -3.75
CA ALA A 218 -15.15 -19.62 -2.86
C ALA A 218 -15.22 -19.01 -1.45
N ALA A 219 -14.11 -18.44 -0.96
CA ALA A 219 -14.00 -17.87 0.38
C ALA A 219 -14.50 -16.42 0.47
N CYS A 220 -14.61 -15.70 -0.67
CA CYS A 220 -14.98 -14.29 -0.67
C CYS A 220 -16.45 -14.12 -0.24
N PRO A 221 -16.74 -13.43 0.88
CA PRO A 221 -18.10 -13.37 1.42
C PRO A 221 -19.01 -12.45 0.62
N ILE A 222 -18.44 -11.48 -0.10
CA ILE A 222 -19.17 -10.45 -0.88
C ILE A 222 -19.02 -10.62 -2.39
N GLY A 223 -18.42 -11.73 -2.86
CA GLY A 223 -18.35 -12.06 -4.28
C GLY A 223 -17.45 -11.15 -5.14
N ALA A 224 -16.51 -10.41 -4.54
CA ALA A 224 -15.65 -9.47 -5.26
C ALA A 224 -14.63 -10.12 -6.20
N ILE A 225 -14.39 -11.42 -6.12
CA ILE A 225 -13.40 -12.13 -6.95
C ILE A 225 -14.16 -13.04 -7.90
N GLY A 226 -14.11 -12.75 -9.20
CA GLY A 226 -14.70 -13.57 -10.24
C GLY A 226 -13.83 -14.77 -10.61
N LYS A 227 -14.47 -15.86 -11.08
CA LYS A 227 -13.76 -17.06 -11.56
C LYS A 227 -12.96 -16.78 -12.84
N ASP A 228 -13.40 -15.79 -13.60
CA ASP A 228 -12.88 -15.32 -14.89
C ASP A 228 -11.72 -14.31 -14.76
N GLY A 229 -11.35 -13.90 -13.54
CA GLY A 229 -10.34 -12.87 -13.32
C GLY A 229 -10.91 -11.49 -12.98
N SER A 230 -12.22 -11.28 -13.10
CA SER A 230 -12.84 -10.00 -12.72
C SER A 230 -12.67 -9.74 -11.21
N PHE A 231 -12.57 -8.45 -10.85
CA PHE A 231 -12.45 -8.03 -9.46
C PHE A 231 -13.26 -6.77 -9.19
N ASP A 232 -14.22 -6.86 -8.27
CA ASP A 232 -15.01 -5.72 -7.80
C ASP A 232 -14.32 -5.07 -6.60
N ALA A 233 -13.51 -4.04 -6.90
CA ALA A 233 -12.79 -3.30 -5.88
C ALA A 233 -13.72 -2.58 -4.90
N LEU A 234 -14.88 -2.11 -5.35
CA LEU A 234 -15.82 -1.36 -4.52
C LEU A 234 -16.56 -2.27 -3.53
N ALA A 235 -16.96 -3.46 -3.96
CA ALA A 235 -17.51 -4.49 -3.06
C ALA A 235 -16.47 -4.94 -2.03
N CYS A 236 -15.22 -5.16 -2.47
CA CYS A 236 -14.14 -5.54 -1.58
C CYS A 236 -13.86 -4.47 -0.52
N THR A 237 -13.70 -3.20 -0.90
CA THR A 237 -13.40 -2.12 0.03
C THR A 237 -14.58 -1.81 0.94
N THR A 238 -15.82 -1.78 0.43
CA THR A 238 -17.03 -1.57 1.25
C THR A 238 -17.11 -2.55 2.43
N HIS A 239 -16.77 -3.81 2.20
CA HIS A 239 -16.78 -4.82 3.27
C HIS A 239 -15.47 -4.90 4.05
N ASN A 240 -14.36 -5.20 3.37
CA ASN A 240 -13.08 -5.49 4.01
C ASN A 240 -12.52 -4.26 4.74
N TYR A 241 -12.72 -3.07 4.18
CA TYR A 241 -12.25 -1.78 4.67
C TYR A 241 -13.37 -0.99 5.37
N ARG A 242 -14.38 -1.68 5.92
CA ARG A 242 -15.50 -1.04 6.66
C ARG A 242 -15.03 -0.13 7.80
N GLU A 243 -13.83 -0.35 8.32
CA GLU A 243 -13.26 0.42 9.45
C GLU A 243 -12.07 1.28 9.04
N PHE A 244 -11.93 1.52 7.74
CA PHE A 244 -10.92 2.39 7.15
C PHE A 244 -11.59 3.70 6.70
N MET A 245 -10.86 4.51 5.94
CA MET A 245 -11.23 5.85 5.46
C MET A 245 -12.69 6.01 5.03
N SER A 246 -13.16 5.23 4.06
CA SER A 246 -14.51 5.38 3.51
C SER A 246 -15.58 4.86 4.48
N GLY A 247 -15.30 3.76 5.19
CA GLY A 247 -16.18 3.23 6.23
C GLY A 247 -16.28 4.12 7.48
N PHE A 248 -15.22 4.83 7.85
CA PHE A 248 -15.26 5.88 8.87
C PHE A 248 -16.14 7.06 8.41
N THR A 249 -16.02 7.47 7.14
CA THR A 249 -16.87 8.52 6.57
C THR A 249 -18.36 8.12 6.60
N ASP A 250 -18.69 6.88 6.24
CA ASP A 250 -20.04 6.31 6.34
C ASP A 250 -20.56 6.32 7.78
N TRP A 251 -19.72 5.93 8.75
CA TRP A 251 -20.07 5.95 10.17
C TRP A 251 -20.31 7.38 10.69
N VAL A 252 -19.45 8.35 10.36
CA VAL A 252 -19.63 9.77 10.74
C VAL A 252 -20.89 10.36 10.11
N GLN A 253 -21.19 10.04 8.85
CA GLN A 253 -22.44 10.44 8.21
C GLN A 253 -23.65 9.85 8.93
N THR A 254 -23.57 8.58 9.33
CA THR A 254 -24.63 7.94 10.11
C THR A 254 -24.85 8.66 11.45
N VAL A 255 -23.78 9.10 12.13
CA VAL A 255 -23.89 9.93 13.34
C VAL A 255 -24.59 11.26 13.04
N ALA A 256 -24.18 11.96 11.97
CA ALA A 256 -24.73 13.27 11.60
C ALA A 256 -26.19 13.21 11.13
N ASP A 257 -26.57 12.12 10.46
CA ASP A 257 -27.92 11.89 9.91
C ASP A 257 -28.89 11.27 10.94
N SER A 258 -28.41 10.94 12.14
CA SER A 258 -29.25 10.41 13.22
C SER A 258 -29.95 11.54 13.97
N ALA A 259 -31.24 11.37 14.26
CA ALA A 259 -32.01 12.39 14.98
C ALA A 259 -31.58 12.55 16.44
N ASP A 260 -31.23 11.43 17.09
CA ASP A 260 -30.76 11.36 18.47
C ASP A 260 -29.94 10.09 18.73
N ALA A 261 -29.57 9.87 20.00
CA ALA A 261 -28.77 8.70 20.40
C ALA A 261 -29.51 7.36 20.21
N ALA A 262 -30.84 7.33 20.29
CA ALA A 262 -31.62 6.11 20.10
C ALA A 262 -31.70 5.75 18.61
N ASP A 263 -31.92 6.74 17.74
CA ASP A 263 -31.87 6.56 16.29
C ASP A 263 -30.49 6.05 15.85
N PHE A 264 -29.40 6.68 16.32
CA PHE A 264 -28.04 6.21 16.04
C PHE A 264 -27.82 4.74 16.45
N ARG A 265 -28.22 4.35 17.66
CA ARG A 265 -28.06 2.97 18.15
C ARG A 265 -28.93 1.96 17.40
N SER A 266 -30.03 2.41 16.78
CA SER A 266 -30.83 1.57 15.87
C SER A 266 -30.11 1.31 14.53
N ARG A 267 -29.28 2.26 14.10
CA ARG A 267 -28.54 2.21 12.83
C ARG A 267 -27.12 1.66 12.97
N VAL A 268 -26.48 1.79 14.12
CA VAL A 268 -25.13 1.29 14.42
C VAL A 268 -25.18 0.52 15.73
N THR A 269 -24.94 -0.79 15.64
CA THR A 269 -24.97 -1.66 16.82
C THR A 269 -23.78 -1.40 17.74
N ASP A 270 -23.92 -1.74 19.04
CA ASP A 270 -22.83 -1.58 20.01
C ASP A 270 -21.52 -2.29 19.55
N PRO A 271 -21.55 -3.52 18.99
CA PRO A 271 -20.35 -4.15 18.43
C PRO A 271 -19.74 -3.39 17.24
N GLU A 272 -20.54 -2.82 16.34
CA GLU A 272 -20.03 -2.01 15.23
C GLU A 272 -19.33 -0.76 15.73
N ASN A 273 -19.96 -0.09 16.70
CA ASN A 273 -19.41 1.13 17.29
C ASN A 273 -18.09 0.85 18.03
N ALA A 274 -18.05 -0.20 18.84
CA ALA A 274 -16.84 -0.64 19.54
C ALA A 274 -15.73 -1.07 18.57
N SER A 275 -16.08 -1.72 17.45
CA SER A 275 -15.12 -2.17 16.45
C SER A 275 -14.54 -1.00 15.64
N MET A 276 -15.34 0.05 15.36
CA MET A 276 -14.83 1.31 14.80
C MET A 276 -13.89 2.02 15.80
N TRP A 277 -14.26 2.10 17.07
CA TRP A 277 -13.39 2.64 18.13
C TRP A 277 -12.05 1.90 18.18
N GLN A 278 -12.06 0.57 18.14
CA GLN A 278 -10.83 -0.23 18.15
C GLN A 278 -9.93 0.09 16.95
N SER A 279 -10.52 0.26 15.77
CA SER A 279 -9.76 0.59 14.56
C SER A 279 -9.14 1.98 14.59
N LEU A 280 -9.80 2.94 15.24
CA LEU A 280 -9.29 4.31 15.43
C LEU A 280 -8.24 4.40 16.53
N ALA A 281 -8.40 3.64 17.62
CA ALA A 281 -7.54 3.74 18.80
C ALA A 281 -6.21 2.97 18.65
N PHE A 282 -6.22 1.86 17.90
CA PHE A 282 -5.05 1.01 17.75
C PHE A 282 -4.50 1.10 16.33
N LYS A 283 -5.13 0.45 15.36
CA LYS A 283 -4.80 0.49 13.92
C LYS A 283 -6.01 0.00 13.10
N PRO A 284 -6.14 0.39 11.82
CA PRO A 284 -7.22 -0.06 10.96
C PRO A 284 -7.35 -1.59 10.92
N SER A 285 -8.54 -2.11 11.19
CA SER A 285 -8.82 -3.55 11.23
C SER A 285 -9.57 -4.02 9.98
N TYR A 286 -9.04 -5.04 9.31
CA TYR A 286 -9.67 -5.70 8.18
C TYR A 286 -10.83 -6.58 8.65
N LYS A 287 -11.97 -6.52 7.95
CA LYS A 287 -13.13 -7.40 8.23
C LYS A 287 -12.98 -8.79 7.64
N SER A 288 -12.20 -8.92 6.56
CA SER A 288 -11.98 -10.15 5.81
C SER A 288 -10.48 -10.44 5.64
N GLY A 289 -10.02 -10.75 4.42
CA GLY A 289 -8.71 -11.36 4.17
C GLY A 289 -8.81 -12.87 3.84
N TYR A 290 -10.03 -13.38 3.64
CA TYR A 290 -10.26 -14.82 3.44
C TYR A 290 -9.64 -15.36 2.17
N CYS A 291 -9.59 -14.54 1.12
CA CYS A 291 -8.92 -14.88 -0.12
C CYS A 291 -7.41 -15.12 0.07
N LEU A 292 -6.80 -14.44 1.04
CA LEU A 292 -5.41 -14.63 1.41
C LEU A 292 -5.27 -15.89 2.26
N ALA A 293 -6.06 -15.98 3.35
CA ALA A 293 -6.08 -17.11 4.28
C ALA A 293 -6.17 -18.49 3.60
N VAL A 294 -7.07 -18.65 2.64
CA VAL A 294 -7.33 -19.95 2.01
C VAL A 294 -6.34 -20.32 0.91
N CYS A 295 -5.46 -19.40 0.51
CA CYS A 295 -4.58 -19.62 -0.63
C CYS A 295 -3.56 -20.73 -0.32
N PRO A 296 -3.51 -21.80 -1.14
CA PRO A 296 -2.53 -22.86 -0.95
C PRO A 296 -1.26 -22.61 -1.77
N ALA A 297 -1.20 -21.54 -2.57
CA ALA A 297 -0.08 -21.29 -3.46
C ALA A 297 1.21 -20.98 -2.69
N GLY A 298 2.35 -21.38 -3.25
CA GLY A 298 3.69 -21.25 -2.66
C GLY A 298 4.27 -22.61 -2.26
N GLU A 299 5.54 -22.86 -2.58
CA GLU A 299 6.21 -24.14 -2.31
C GLU A 299 6.15 -24.54 -0.83
N ASP A 300 6.33 -23.58 0.09
CA ASP A 300 6.27 -23.83 1.53
C ASP A 300 4.82 -24.04 2.02
N VAL A 301 3.81 -23.69 1.22
CA VAL A 301 2.39 -23.60 1.60
C VAL A 301 1.54 -24.72 0.97
N LEU A 302 1.94 -25.20 -0.20
CA LEU A 302 1.11 -26.03 -1.08
C LEU A 302 0.94 -27.48 -0.58
N GLY A 303 1.91 -28.00 0.17
CA GLY A 303 1.94 -29.39 0.66
C GLY A 303 0.60 -29.90 1.22
N PRO A 304 0.06 -29.29 2.30
CA PRO A 304 -1.19 -29.76 2.91
C PRO A 304 -2.39 -29.81 1.96
N TYR A 305 -2.44 -28.93 0.95
CA TYR A 305 -3.51 -28.95 -0.05
C TYR A 305 -3.34 -30.09 -1.07
N LEU A 306 -2.11 -30.49 -1.37
CA LEU A 306 -1.82 -31.64 -2.24
C LEU A 306 -2.03 -32.96 -1.51
N ASP A 307 -1.65 -33.02 -0.23
CA ASP A 307 -1.74 -34.23 0.59
C ASP A 307 -3.19 -34.65 0.82
N ASP A 308 -4.05 -33.71 1.25
CA ASP A 308 -5.48 -33.96 1.43
C ASP A 308 -6.30 -32.70 1.18
N ARG A 309 -6.79 -32.57 -0.06
CA ARG A 309 -7.68 -31.48 -0.46
C ARG A 309 -8.94 -31.40 0.41
N LYS A 310 -9.52 -32.53 0.80
CA LYS A 310 -10.77 -32.54 1.57
C LYS A 310 -10.49 -32.00 2.97
N ALA A 311 -9.45 -32.49 3.64
CA ALA A 311 -9.05 -31.98 4.94
C ALA A 311 -8.69 -30.50 4.88
N TYR A 312 -7.99 -30.03 3.83
CA TYR A 312 -7.70 -28.61 3.64
C TYR A 312 -8.98 -27.76 3.55
N LEU A 313 -9.99 -28.20 2.79
CA LEU A 313 -11.25 -27.48 2.70
C LEU A 313 -11.96 -27.41 4.06
N GLU A 314 -12.01 -28.53 4.79
CA GLU A 314 -12.67 -28.61 6.09
C GLU A 314 -11.96 -27.78 7.18
N THR A 315 -10.63 -27.69 7.14
CA THR A 315 -9.85 -27.03 8.20
C THR A 315 -9.49 -25.57 7.89
N VAL A 316 -9.43 -25.18 6.62
CA VAL A 316 -9.00 -23.83 6.21
C VAL A 316 -10.14 -23.02 5.58
N LEU A 317 -10.91 -23.62 4.66
CA LEU A 317 -11.97 -22.90 3.95
C LEU A 317 -13.27 -22.81 4.76
N ARG A 318 -13.78 -23.96 5.23
CA ARG A 318 -15.08 -24.05 5.91
C ARG A 318 -15.18 -23.14 7.14
N PRO A 319 -14.18 -23.04 8.02
CA PRO A 319 -14.29 -22.17 9.21
C PRO A 319 -14.55 -20.70 8.86
N LEU A 320 -14.04 -20.22 7.72
CA LEU A 320 -14.27 -18.85 7.25
C LEU A 320 -15.65 -18.69 6.58
N GLN A 321 -16.11 -19.71 5.84
CA GLN A 321 -17.43 -19.73 5.22
C GLN A 321 -18.57 -19.83 6.25
N ASP A 322 -18.38 -20.65 7.28
CA ASP A 322 -19.44 -21.02 8.22
C ASP A 322 -19.55 -20.03 9.38
N LYS A 323 -18.50 -19.23 9.62
CA LYS A 323 -18.51 -18.14 10.61
C LYS A 323 -19.71 -17.21 10.42
N THR A 324 -20.49 -16.98 11.48
CA THR A 324 -21.53 -15.95 11.47
C THR A 324 -20.94 -14.56 11.68
N GLU A 325 -21.17 -13.65 10.75
CA GLU A 325 -20.70 -12.26 10.82
C GLU A 325 -21.52 -11.34 9.93
N THR A 326 -21.56 -10.04 10.26
CA THR A 326 -22.21 -9.04 9.41
C THR A 326 -21.42 -8.79 8.14
N LEU A 327 -22.09 -8.90 7.00
CA LEU A 327 -21.57 -8.54 5.68
C LEU A 327 -22.08 -7.16 5.29
N TYR A 328 -21.16 -6.28 4.88
CA TYR A 328 -21.48 -4.90 4.54
C TYR A 328 -21.47 -4.75 3.03
N VAL A 329 -22.57 -4.26 2.47
CA VAL A 329 -22.78 -4.19 1.03
C VAL A 329 -23.42 -2.86 0.66
N LEU A 330 -23.29 -2.46 -0.60
CA LEU A 330 -24.07 -1.35 -1.14
C LEU A 330 -25.49 -1.84 -1.47
N PRO A 331 -26.54 -1.02 -1.23
CA PRO A 331 -27.91 -1.35 -1.59
C PRO A 331 -28.05 -1.72 -3.07
N GLY A 332 -28.76 -2.82 -3.36
CA GLY A 332 -29.05 -3.28 -4.72
C GLY A 332 -27.84 -3.82 -5.50
N SER A 333 -26.66 -3.95 -4.89
CA SER A 333 -25.44 -4.40 -5.55
C SER A 333 -25.43 -5.91 -5.86
N ASP A 334 -24.57 -6.33 -6.79
CA ASP A 334 -24.29 -7.75 -7.01
C ASP A 334 -23.71 -8.43 -5.77
N ALA A 335 -22.92 -7.70 -4.99
CA ALA A 335 -22.37 -8.17 -3.72
C ALA A 335 -23.46 -8.53 -2.70
N GLN A 336 -24.53 -7.72 -2.61
CA GLN A 336 -25.70 -8.02 -1.77
C GLN A 336 -26.38 -9.32 -2.21
N ARG A 337 -26.78 -9.40 -3.49
CA ARG A 337 -27.41 -10.62 -4.05
C ARG A 337 -26.55 -11.85 -3.89
N TYR A 338 -25.24 -11.70 -4.04
CA TYR A 338 -24.27 -12.78 -3.85
C TYR A 338 -24.26 -13.23 -2.39
N ALA A 339 -24.11 -12.32 -1.43
CA ALA A 339 -24.04 -12.61 -0.01
C ALA A 339 -25.31 -13.33 0.48
N GLU A 340 -26.49 -12.80 0.16
CA GLU A 340 -27.80 -13.37 0.55
C GLU A 340 -28.00 -14.78 -0.02
N ARG A 341 -27.62 -15.00 -1.29
CA ARG A 341 -27.76 -16.31 -1.94
C ARG A 341 -26.72 -17.32 -1.44
N ARG A 342 -25.46 -16.90 -1.30
CA ARG A 342 -24.33 -17.82 -1.07
C ARG A 342 -24.05 -18.08 0.41
N PHE A 343 -24.37 -17.12 1.27
CA PHE A 343 -24.13 -17.16 2.71
C PHE A 343 -25.38 -16.67 3.49
N PRO A 344 -26.54 -17.34 3.34
CA PRO A 344 -27.81 -16.88 3.94
C PRO A 344 -27.78 -16.83 5.48
N HIS A 345 -26.85 -17.52 6.12
CA HIS A 345 -26.63 -17.49 7.57
C HIS A 345 -25.82 -16.28 8.05
N LYS A 346 -25.19 -15.52 7.15
CA LYS A 346 -24.45 -14.30 7.48
C LYS A 346 -25.36 -13.09 7.29
N PRO A 347 -25.70 -12.33 8.35
CA PRO A 347 -26.57 -11.17 8.22
C PRO A 347 -25.95 -10.11 7.30
N VAL A 348 -26.75 -9.56 6.40
CA VAL A 348 -26.33 -8.50 5.46
C VAL A 348 -26.78 -7.15 6.01
N LYS A 349 -25.92 -6.15 5.91
CA LYS A 349 -26.22 -4.76 6.26
C LYS A 349 -25.82 -3.84 5.12
N GLU A 350 -26.78 -3.03 4.70
CA GLU A 350 -26.58 -2.00 3.71
C GLU A 350 -25.84 -0.80 4.31
N VAL A 351 -24.86 -0.28 3.58
CA VAL A 351 -24.07 0.92 3.92
C VAL A 351 -23.91 1.81 2.70
N SER A 352 -23.61 3.10 2.88
CA SER A 352 -23.30 4.00 1.76
C SER A 352 -21.90 3.75 1.19
N GLY A 353 -21.04 3.10 1.98
CA GLY A 353 -19.63 2.90 1.68
C GLY A 353 -18.78 4.17 1.83
N GLY A 354 -19.38 5.32 2.16
CA GLY A 354 -18.72 6.61 2.33
C GLY A 354 -18.17 7.23 1.04
N TRP A 355 -18.46 6.62 -0.11
CA TRP A 355 -18.04 7.07 -1.43
C TRP A 355 -19.07 8.08 -1.96
N ARG A 356 -18.89 9.37 -1.67
CA ARG A 356 -19.70 10.41 -2.33
C ARG A 356 -19.26 10.53 -3.80
N PRO A 357 -20.19 10.57 -4.78
CA PRO A 357 -19.92 11.28 -6.02
C PRO A 357 -19.52 12.72 -5.65
N PRO A 358 -18.56 13.36 -6.33
CA PRO A 358 -18.22 14.75 -6.05
C PRO A 358 -19.50 15.59 -6.06
N ALA A 359 -19.67 16.43 -5.03
CA ALA A 359 -20.82 17.33 -4.97
C ALA A 359 -20.86 18.15 -6.27
N VAL A 360 -21.98 18.10 -6.99
CA VAL A 360 -22.25 19.05 -8.06
C VAL A 360 -22.18 20.43 -7.40
N ARG A 361 -21.11 21.20 -7.70
CA ARG A 361 -21.01 22.58 -7.23
C ARG A 361 -22.24 23.30 -7.75
N ARG A 362 -23.20 23.60 -6.86
CA ARG A 362 -24.26 24.55 -7.18
C ARG A 362 -23.55 25.88 -7.53
N PRO A 363 -23.87 26.50 -8.68
CA PRO A 363 -23.36 27.83 -8.97
C PRO A 363 -23.66 28.73 -7.78
N VAL A 364 -22.63 29.41 -7.27
CA VAL A 364 -22.80 30.44 -6.26
C VAL A 364 -23.68 31.52 -6.90
N GLU A 365 -24.90 31.69 -6.40
CA GLU A 365 -25.73 32.84 -6.75
C GLU A 365 -24.94 34.08 -6.35
N ARG A 366 -24.49 34.85 -7.35
CA ARG A 366 -23.92 36.17 -7.10
C ARG A 366 -25.06 37.05 -6.57
N PRO A 367 -24.85 37.80 -5.48
CA PRO A 367 -25.81 38.80 -5.05
C PRO A 367 -26.09 39.78 -6.19
N ALA A 368 -27.37 40.12 -6.38
CA ALA A 368 -27.80 41.10 -7.36
C ALA A 368 -27.16 42.47 -7.05
N ASP A 369 -26.55 43.03 -8.09
CA ASP A 369 -26.04 44.38 -8.29
C ASP A 369 -26.28 45.40 -7.15
N GLU A 370 -25.19 45.77 -6.47
CA GLU A 370 -25.04 47.11 -5.90
C GLU A 370 -24.78 48.09 -7.04
N GLU A 371 -25.71 49.02 -7.22
CA GLU A 371 -25.63 50.17 -8.13
C GLU A 371 -24.29 50.92 -7.95
N ARG A 372 -23.47 50.96 -9.00
CA ARG A 372 -22.34 51.90 -9.09
C ARG A 372 -22.82 53.24 -9.63
N PRO A 373 -22.66 54.36 -8.90
CA PRO A 373 -22.89 55.67 -9.46
C PRO A 373 -21.72 56.13 -10.34
N GLY A 374 -22.05 56.49 -11.59
CA GLY A 374 -21.46 57.55 -12.42
C GLY A 374 -19.93 57.66 -12.53
N SER A 375 -19.38 57.26 -13.67
CA SER A 375 -18.10 57.78 -14.17
C SER A 375 -18.34 59.09 -14.95
N PRO A 376 -17.59 60.19 -14.72
CA PRO A 376 -17.57 61.32 -15.64
C PRO A 376 -16.69 61.00 -16.85
N GLY A 377 -17.07 61.56 -18.01
CA GLY A 377 -16.46 61.32 -19.32
C GLY A 377 -15.02 61.85 -19.51
N PRO A 378 -14.45 61.63 -20.72
CA PRO A 378 -13.01 61.63 -20.96
C PRO A 378 -12.44 63.04 -21.13
N GLY A 379 -11.27 63.26 -20.54
CA GLY A 379 -10.39 64.41 -20.76
C GLY A 379 -8.95 63.94 -20.85
#